data_AF-A0A9P1JZS4-F1
#
_entry.id   AF-A0A9P1JZS4-F1
#
_cell.length_a   1.000
_cell.length_b   1.000
_cell.length_c   1.000
_cell.angle_alpha   90.00
_cell.angle_beta   90.00
_cell.angle_gamma   90.00
#
_symmetry.space_group_name_H-M   'P 1'
#
loop_
_entity.id
_entity.type
_entity.pdbx_description
1 polymer ?
#
loop_
_entity_poly.entity_id
_entity_poly.type
_entity_poly.pdbx_seq_one_letter_code
_entity_poly.pdbx_strand_id
1 'polypeptide(L)' 'MTDLTYVLPEPPEYPFRVGDEVETVNRNGEAMGRQHITRIKGKIVTTDCGRRWTKDGWWHGETRAYPFPSIRHPATPSA' A
#
# COMPACT_ATOMS: atom_id res chain seq x y z
N MET A 1 -24.78 -15.96 6.45
CA MET A 1 -24.34 -14.66 5.94
C MET A 1 -22.86 -14.56 6.26
N THR A 2 -21.99 -14.56 5.26
CA THR A 2 -20.55 -14.39 5.46
C THR A 2 -20.32 -12.91 5.70
N ASP A 3 -20.05 -12.56 6.96
CA ASP A 3 -19.68 -11.20 7.36
C ASP A 3 -18.42 -10.80 6.57
N LEU A 4 -18.54 -9.83 5.66
CA LEU A 4 -17.41 -9.32 4.88
C LEU A 4 -16.61 -8.35 5.74
N THR A 5 -16.07 -8.86 6.85
CA THR A 5 -15.20 -8.09 7.74
C THR A 5 -13.81 -8.05 7.10
N TYR A 6 -13.46 -6.93 6.47
CA TYR A 6 -12.10 -6.73 5.96
C TYR A 6 -11.22 -6.12 7.04
N VAL A 7 -9.97 -6.56 7.10
CA VAL A 7 -8.96 -5.97 7.98
C VAL A 7 -8.53 -4.64 7.35
N LEU A 8 -8.69 -3.55 8.08
CA LEU A 8 -8.20 -2.26 7.61
C LEU A 8 -6.67 -2.31 7.53
N PRO A 9 -6.06 -1.87 6.42
CA PRO A 9 -4.61 -1.76 6.33
C PRO A 9 -4.08 -0.88 7.45
N GLU A 10 -3.01 -1.32 8.11
CA GLU A 10 -2.29 -0.47 9.04
C GLU A 10 -1.73 0.74 8.28
N PRO A 11 -1.83 1.95 8.84
CA PRO A 11 -1.19 3.11 8.26
C PRO A 11 0.33 2.88 8.19
N PRO A 12 1.01 3.42 7.17
CA PRO A 12 2.46 3.27 7.07
C PRO A 12 3.16 3.88 8.28
N GLU A 13 4.15 3.16 8.83
CA GLU A 13 4.91 3.55 10.04
C GLU A 13 5.49 4.97 9.95
N TYR A 14 5.92 5.36 8.75
CA TYR A 14 6.36 6.71 8.42
C TYR A 14 5.89 7.10 7.02
N PRO A 15 5.79 8.40 6.71
CA PRO A 15 5.41 8.86 5.38
C PRO A 15 6.34 8.25 4.31
N PHE A 16 5.73 7.65 3.29
CA PHE A 16 6.42 7.10 2.13
C PHE A 16 7.42 8.09 1.52
N ARG A 17 8.55 7.56 1.04
CA ARG A 17 9.60 8.30 0.34
C ARG A 17 9.90 7.66 -1.00
N VAL A 18 10.38 8.47 -1.94
CA VAL A 18 10.87 7.94 -3.22
C VAL A 18 12.11 7.09 -2.95
N GLY A 19 12.12 5.88 -3.48
CA GLY A 19 13.15 4.87 -3.25
C GLY A 19 12.79 3.84 -2.17
N ASP A 20 11.74 4.06 -1.37
CA ASP A 20 11.31 3.07 -0.38
C ASP A 20 10.86 1.77 -1.06
N GLU A 21 11.28 0.63 -0.52
CA GLU A 21 10.69 -0.69 -0.81
C GLU A 21 9.40 -0.82 0.01
N VAL A 22 8.29 -1.21 -0.64
CA VAL A 22 6.98 -1.40 -0.02
C VAL A 22 6.40 -2.76 -0.39
N GLU A 23 5.64 -3.35 0.52
CA GLU A 23 4.88 -4.57 0.28
C GLU A 23 3.47 -4.22 -0.17
N THR A 24 3.02 -4.84 -1.27
CA THR A 24 1.61 -4.84 -1.64
C THR A 24 0.89 -5.94 -0.89
N VAL A 25 -0.24 -5.61 -0.28
CA VAL A 25 -0.99 -6.47 0.64
C VAL A 25 -2.41 -6.70 0.11
N ASN A 26 -2.90 -7.94 0.25
CA ASN A 26 -4.27 -8.28 -0.12
C ASN A 26 -5.27 -7.91 1.00
N ARG A 27 -6.57 -8.16 0.75
CA ARG A 27 -7.64 -7.88 1.72
C ARG A 27 -7.53 -8.62 3.07
N ASN A 28 -6.73 -9.69 3.13
CA ASN A 28 -6.51 -10.51 4.31
C ASN A 28 -5.26 -10.06 5.11
N GLY A 29 -4.53 -9.04 4.66
CA GLY A 29 -3.26 -8.64 5.28
C GLY A 29 -2.04 -9.44 4.78
N GLU A 30 -2.20 -10.27 3.75
CA GLU A 30 -1.11 -11.11 3.23
C GLU A 30 -0.32 -10.37 2.15
N ALA A 31 1.02 -10.40 2.26
CA ALA A 31 1.90 -9.79 1.27
C ALA A 31 1.82 -10.54 -0.07
N MET A 32 1.52 -9.82 -1.13
CA MET A 32 1.42 -10.33 -2.51
C MET A 32 2.72 -10.11 -3.30
N GLY A 33 3.54 -9.15 -2.90
CA GLY A 33 4.77 -8.81 -3.59
C GLY A 33 5.38 -7.50 -3.10
N ARG A 34 6.59 -7.20 -3.57
CA ARG A 34 7.36 -6.00 -3.21
C ARG A 34 7.56 -5.10 -4.41
N GLN A 35 7.51 -3.80 -4.19
CA GLN A 35 7.59 -2.76 -5.21
C GLN A 35 8.40 -1.59 -4.66
N HIS A 36 8.98 -0.77 -5.54
CA HIS A 36 9.65 0.46 -5.13
C HIS A 36 8.80 1.69 -5.43
N ILE A 37 8.82 2.66 -4.52
CA ILE A 37 8.18 3.96 -4.76
C ILE A 37 9.06 4.77 -5.72
N THR A 38 8.52 5.07 -6.90
CA THR A 38 9.23 5.83 -7.93
C THR A 38 8.88 7.31 -7.92
N ARG A 39 7.68 7.67 -7.42
CA ARG A 39 7.22 9.05 -7.42
C ARG A 39 6.20 9.31 -6.32
N ILE A 40 6.24 10.52 -5.76
CA ILE A 40 5.20 11.04 -4.87
C ILE A 40 4.74 12.40 -5.40
N LYS A 41 3.43 12.59 -5.57
CA LYS A 41 2.82 13.86 -6.00
C LYS A 41 1.58 14.15 -5.18
N GLY A 42 1.67 15.13 -4.28
CA GLY A 42 0.59 15.47 -3.37
C GLY A 42 0.23 14.29 -2.47
N LYS A 43 -1.01 13.78 -2.58
CA LYS A 43 -1.49 12.62 -1.82
C LYS A 43 -1.29 11.27 -2.52
N ILE A 44 -0.68 11.26 -3.70
CA ILE A 44 -0.52 10.06 -4.54
C ILE A 44 0.92 9.59 -4.55
N VAL A 45 1.10 8.30 -4.34
CA VAL A 45 2.35 7.55 -4.39
C VAL A 45 2.29 6.64 -5.61
N THR A 46 3.33 6.61 -6.45
CA THR A 46 3.45 5.73 -7.61
C THR A 46 4.57 4.75 -7.38
N THR A 47 4.30 3.49 -7.71
CA THR A 47 5.25 2.38 -7.64
C THR A 47 5.84 2.07 -9.01
N ASP A 48 6.94 1.32 -9.06
CA ASP A 48 7.64 0.89 -10.28
C ASP A 48 6.76 0.11 -11.28
N CYS A 49 5.77 -0.67 -10.83
CA CYS A 49 4.78 -1.25 -11.73
C CYS A 49 3.74 -0.26 -12.31
N GLY A 50 3.89 1.05 -12.08
CA GLY A 50 2.99 2.09 -12.57
C GLY A 50 1.70 2.25 -11.76
N ARG A 51 1.49 1.39 -10.76
CA ARG A 51 0.36 1.43 -9.82
C ARG A 51 0.44 2.65 -8.91
N ARG A 52 -0.74 3.21 -8.59
CA ARG A 52 -0.91 4.41 -7.77
C ARG A 52 -1.59 4.09 -6.44
N TRP A 53 -1.14 4.77 -5.40
CA TRP A 53 -1.56 4.56 -4.03
C TRP A 53 -1.80 5.90 -3.35
N THR A 54 -2.62 5.95 -2.31
CA THR A 54 -2.67 7.11 -1.43
C THR A 54 -1.45 7.12 -0.51
N LYS A 55 -1.14 8.28 0.08
CA LYS A 55 -0.12 8.39 1.13
C LYS A 55 -0.39 7.50 2.35
N ASP A 56 -1.65 7.09 2.54
CA ASP A 56 -2.10 6.22 3.62
C ASP A 56 -2.07 4.73 3.20
N GLY A 57 -1.55 4.44 2.00
CA GLY A 57 -1.30 3.10 1.50
C GLY A 57 -2.47 2.47 0.74
N TRP A 58 -3.54 3.19 0.44
CA TRP A 58 -4.71 2.62 -0.23
C TRP A 58 -4.55 2.59 -1.74
N TRP A 59 -5.06 1.55 -2.41
CA TRP A 59 -5.06 1.49 -3.86
C TRP A 59 -5.81 2.67 -4.46
N HIS A 60 -5.17 3.44 -5.34
CA HIS A 60 -5.82 4.51 -6.08
C HIS A 60 -6.04 4.07 -7.52
N GLY A 61 -7.29 3.68 -7.81
CA GLY A 61 -7.74 3.36 -9.16
C GLY A 61 -7.83 4.60 -10.05
N GLU A 62 -8.61 4.54 -11.13
CA GLU A 62 -8.72 5.67 -12.06
C GLU A 62 -9.40 6.89 -11.44
N THR A 63 -10.47 6.67 -10.66
CA THR A 63 -11.35 7.74 -10.17
C THR A 63 -11.49 7.80 -8.66
N ARG A 64 -11.15 6.74 -7.92
CA ARG A 64 -11.30 6.67 -6.47
C ARG A 64 -10.25 5.79 -5.79
N ALA A 65 -10.09 6.00 -4.49
CA ALA A 65 -9.30 5.15 -3.62
C ALA A 65 -10.12 3.96 -3.13
N TYR A 66 -9.46 2.82 -3.00
CA TYR A 66 -9.99 1.56 -2.52
C TYR A 66 -9.09 1.02 -1.41
N PRO A 67 -9.65 0.45 -0.35
CA PRO A 67 -8.87 -0.03 0.80
C PRO A 67 -7.98 -1.23 0.46
N PHE A 68 -8.29 -1.96 -0.62
CA PHE A 68 -7.50 -3.10 -1.08
C PHE A 68 -7.37 -3.13 -2.61
N PRO A 69 -6.25 -3.65 -3.15
CA PRO A 69 -5.02 -3.96 -2.41
C PRO A 69 -4.48 -2.71 -1.67
N SER A 70 -3.54 -2.86 -0.76
CA SER A 70 -2.88 -1.74 -0.07
C SER A 70 -1.36 -1.89 -0.13
N ILE A 71 -0.63 -0.83 0.21
CA ILE A 71 0.83 -0.89 0.42
C ILE A 71 1.18 -0.53 1.85
N ARG A 72 2.22 -1.18 2.39
CA ARG A 72 2.84 -0.87 3.68
C ARG A 72 4.36 -1.00 3.59
N HIS A 73 5.06 -0.51 4.61
CA HIS A 73 6.48 -0.82 4.76
C HIS A 73 6.64 -2.32 5.02
N PRO A 74 7.69 -2.96 4.45
CA PRO A 74 7.98 -4.35 4.76
C PRO A 74 8.18 -4.50 6.26
N ALA A 75 7.67 -5.59 6.83
CA ALA A 75 7.92 -5.89 8.24
C ALA A 75 9.43 -5.91 8.47
N THR A 76 9.94 -5.08 9.39
CA THR A 76 11.33 -5.17 9.80
C THR A 76 11.51 -6.58 10.38
N PRO A 77 12.39 -7.42 9.83
CA PRO A 77 12.67 -8.70 10.47
C PRO A 77 13.26 -8.36 11.83
N SER A 78 12.52 -8.63 12.91
CA SER A 78 13.05 -8.56 14.27
C SER A 78 14.29 -9.45 14.32
N ALA A 79 15.45 -8.82 14.49
CA ALA A 79 16.72 -9.50 14.70
C ALA A 79 16.77 -10.15 16.08
#